data_AF-A0A372RUB4-F1
#
_entry.id   AF-A0A372RUB4-F1
#
_cell.length_a   1.000
_cell.length_b   1.000
_cell.length_c   1.000
_cell.angle_alpha   90.00
_cell.angle_beta   90.00
_cell.angle_gamma   90.00
#
_symmetry.space_group_name_H-M   'P 1'
#
loop_
_entity.id
_entity.type
_entity.pdbx_description
1 polymer ?
#
loop_
_entity_poly.entity_id
_entity_poly.type
_entity_poly.pdbx_seq_one_letter_code
_entity_poly.pdbx_strand_id
1 'polypeptide(L)'
;MTSTSNTDTNKWIKWIENGIAEEYINYHNYNEFKNVQRIGFGAFGNVYRATWESSDTVVALKSFEIDNCIMKEVVNEIKLLHKVNFHMNIIQFFGITKRQNNLDNENYIDSNFLLVLEYADSGTLRNYLKDNFHILDWDIKLKFAIQIADAVSSMHKKNIVHRDLHSDNILVHQNMIKLADFGLSRRLVEVTNTQNKLVGLTSYIDPQLFKNQSNNNYNYKKSDVYSVGVLLWEISSGRKPFESYNDDFQRIALMLEITNGKRETPISDTPSDYINIYTKCWKDNPDDRSDMEQVFYELKLINLNKIEDNTMELDEDPNINKVINIINELLLLHDKFIRIRKCKESESYYIQLAKSYIVSENKGTNKNEVKAFGLYKEAAIKGNISSIYQLGICYQDGIGTEKDEKKAFELYKKAAEKGSISSIYQLGI
;
A
#
# COMPACT_ATOMS: atom_id res chain seq x y z
N MET A 1 13.92 2.65 -34.78
CA MET A 1 13.23 1.66 -33.94
C MET A 1 12.00 2.34 -33.34
N THR A 2 10.88 2.35 -34.06
CA THR A 2 9.58 2.90 -33.60
C THR A 2 8.48 2.36 -34.51
N SER A 3 7.83 1.24 -34.15
CA SER A 3 6.57 0.82 -34.80
C SER A 3 5.77 -0.27 -34.07
N THR A 4 6.23 -0.83 -32.95
CA THR A 4 5.52 -1.93 -32.25
C THR A 4 4.44 -1.49 -31.26
N SER A 5 4.36 -0.21 -30.87
CA SER A 5 3.42 0.22 -29.81
C SER A 5 1.97 0.41 -30.28
N ASN A 6 1.74 0.73 -31.56
CA ASN A 6 0.40 1.06 -32.08
C ASN A 6 -0.44 -0.19 -32.43
N THR A 7 0.19 -1.33 -32.67
CA THR A 7 -0.52 -2.56 -33.09
C THR A 7 -1.21 -3.28 -31.93
N ASP A 8 -0.63 -3.22 -30.72
CA ASP A 8 -1.17 -3.93 -29.54
C ASP A 8 -2.38 -3.22 -28.92
N THR A 9 -2.40 -1.89 -28.89
CA THR A 9 -3.55 -1.11 -28.42
C THR A 9 -4.78 -1.34 -29.28
N ASN A 10 -4.59 -1.32 -30.60
CA ASN A 10 -5.65 -1.60 -31.57
C ASN A 10 -6.28 -2.98 -31.38
N LYS A 11 -5.50 -3.98 -30.93
CA LYS A 11 -6.02 -5.31 -30.62
C LYS A 11 -6.97 -5.30 -29.40
N TRP A 12 -6.62 -4.59 -28.33
CA TRP A 12 -7.45 -4.54 -27.11
C TRP A 12 -8.70 -3.69 -27.30
N ILE A 13 -8.61 -2.57 -28.03
CA ILE A 13 -9.78 -1.79 -28.44
C ILE A 13 -10.73 -2.66 -29.25
N LYS A 14 -10.22 -3.37 -30.27
CA LYS A 14 -11.02 -4.30 -31.08
C LYS A 14 -11.66 -5.41 -30.25
N TRP A 15 -10.99 -5.89 -29.19
CA TRP A 15 -11.58 -6.86 -28.27
C TRP A 15 -12.81 -6.29 -27.56
N ILE A 16 -12.75 -5.03 -27.09
CA ILE A 16 -13.89 -4.36 -26.46
C ILE A 16 -15.01 -4.15 -27.48
N GLU A 17 -14.69 -3.64 -28.68
CA GLU A 17 -15.68 -3.40 -29.74
C GLU A 17 -16.38 -4.68 -30.18
N ASN A 18 -15.62 -5.77 -30.36
CA ASN A 18 -16.21 -7.09 -30.62
C ASN A 18 -17.09 -7.54 -29.45
N GLY A 19 -16.71 -7.26 -28.21
CA GLY A 19 -17.54 -7.62 -27.05
C GLY A 19 -18.84 -6.87 -26.93
N ILE A 20 -18.86 -5.62 -27.38
CA ILE A 20 -20.10 -4.88 -27.55
C ILE A 20 -20.94 -5.49 -28.68
N ALA A 21 -20.33 -5.75 -29.84
CA ALA A 21 -21.03 -6.26 -31.02
C ALA A 21 -21.58 -7.67 -30.85
N GLU A 22 -20.89 -8.52 -30.08
CA GLU A 22 -21.28 -9.90 -29.74
C GLU A 22 -22.08 -9.98 -28.42
N GLU A 23 -22.49 -8.84 -27.86
CA GLU A 23 -23.37 -8.73 -26.68
C GLU A 23 -22.85 -9.39 -25.38
N TYR A 24 -21.54 -9.66 -25.26
CA TYR A 24 -20.95 -10.14 -24.01
C TYR A 24 -20.36 -9.00 -23.14
N ILE A 25 -20.38 -7.76 -23.64
CA ILE A 25 -20.14 -6.54 -22.86
C ILE A 25 -21.34 -5.63 -23.07
N ASN A 26 -22.07 -5.33 -21.99
CA ASN A 26 -23.16 -4.36 -22.03
C ASN A 26 -22.60 -2.98 -22.38
N TYR A 27 -23.17 -2.35 -23.41
CA TYR A 27 -22.85 -0.98 -23.80
C TYR A 27 -24.03 -0.06 -23.51
N HIS A 28 -23.76 1.07 -22.87
CA HIS A 28 -24.75 2.08 -22.52
C HIS A 28 -24.43 3.40 -23.22
N ASN A 29 -25.44 4.08 -23.75
CA ASN A 29 -25.22 5.35 -24.42
C ASN A 29 -24.80 6.40 -23.39
N TYR A 30 -23.70 7.12 -23.64
CA TYR A 30 -23.18 8.10 -22.70
C TYR A 30 -24.20 9.19 -22.34
N ASN A 31 -25.10 9.51 -23.27
CA ASN A 31 -26.14 10.51 -23.06
C ASN A 31 -27.20 10.09 -22.03
N GLU A 32 -27.29 8.81 -21.66
CA GLU A 32 -28.15 8.33 -20.57
C GLU A 32 -27.65 8.76 -19.19
N PHE A 33 -26.40 9.20 -19.08
CA PHE A 33 -25.80 9.63 -17.80
C PHE A 33 -25.88 11.15 -17.66
N LYS A 34 -26.67 11.62 -16.70
CA LYS A 34 -26.83 13.04 -16.36
C LYS A 34 -26.07 13.41 -15.09
N ASN A 35 -25.95 14.71 -14.83
CA ASN A 35 -25.35 15.26 -13.60
C ASN A 35 -23.94 14.70 -13.33
N VAL A 36 -23.14 14.55 -14.38
CA VAL A 36 -21.81 13.95 -14.30
C VAL A 36 -20.87 14.86 -13.51
N GLN A 37 -20.43 14.41 -12.33
CA GLN A 37 -19.54 15.14 -11.44
C GLN A 37 -18.29 14.31 -11.14
N ARG A 38 -17.09 14.87 -11.31
CA ARG A 38 -15.85 14.21 -10.89
C ARG A 38 -15.82 14.13 -9.36
N ILE A 39 -15.65 12.91 -8.83
CA ILE A 39 -15.62 12.64 -7.39
C ILE A 39 -14.26 12.11 -6.91
N GLY A 40 -13.40 11.69 -7.83
CA GLY A 40 -12.08 11.17 -7.49
C GLY A 40 -11.13 11.15 -8.68
N PHE A 41 -9.85 11.03 -8.38
CA PHE A 41 -8.78 10.81 -9.34
C PHE A 41 -7.72 9.91 -8.71
N GLY A 42 -7.13 9.04 -9.52
CA GLY A 42 -6.09 8.13 -9.07
C GLY A 42 -5.10 7.83 -10.19
N ALA A 43 -4.14 6.96 -9.91
CA ALA A 43 -3.06 6.62 -10.84
C ALA A 43 -3.49 5.84 -12.09
N PHE A 44 -4.79 5.57 -12.24
CA PHE A 44 -5.37 4.86 -13.38
C PHE A 44 -6.45 5.68 -14.08
N GLY A 45 -6.78 6.88 -13.61
CA GLY A 45 -7.79 7.75 -14.23
C GLY A 45 -8.76 8.39 -13.23
N ASN A 46 -9.91 8.80 -13.75
CA ASN A 46 -10.87 9.64 -13.03
C ASN A 46 -12.16 8.89 -12.74
N VAL A 47 -12.77 9.16 -11.59
CA VAL A 47 -14.08 8.60 -11.23
C VAL A 47 -15.10 9.73 -11.18
N TYR A 48 -16.23 9.51 -11.83
CA TYR A 48 -17.34 10.46 -11.89
C TYR A 48 -18.60 9.82 -11.30
N ARG A 49 -19.37 10.57 -10.54
CA ARG A 49 -20.74 10.22 -10.16
C ARG A 49 -21.67 10.68 -11.28
N ALA A 50 -22.66 9.87 -11.65
CA ALA A 50 -23.71 10.24 -12.60
C ALA A 50 -25.05 9.65 -12.19
N THR A 51 -26.15 10.28 -12.63
CA THR A 51 -27.50 9.73 -12.53
C THR A 51 -27.87 9.07 -13.86
N TRP A 52 -28.34 7.83 -13.82
CA TRP A 52 -28.77 7.08 -14.99
C TRP A 52 -30.25 7.35 -15.30
N GLU A 53 -30.51 8.03 -16.41
CA GLU A 53 -31.81 8.58 -16.82
C GLU A 53 -32.97 7.56 -16.86
N SER A 54 -32.67 6.29 -17.16
CA SER A 54 -33.69 5.24 -17.30
C SER A 54 -34.23 4.71 -15.97
N SER A 55 -33.54 4.97 -14.84
CA SER A 55 -33.82 4.28 -13.57
C SER A 55 -33.64 5.13 -12.31
N ASP A 56 -33.25 6.40 -12.44
CA ASP A 56 -32.80 7.26 -11.32
C ASP A 56 -31.66 6.65 -10.48
N THR A 57 -31.02 5.58 -10.98
CA THR A 57 -29.91 4.90 -10.32
C THR A 57 -28.67 5.79 -10.39
N VAL A 58 -27.98 5.93 -9.27
CA VAL A 58 -26.69 6.62 -9.22
C VAL A 58 -25.58 5.61 -9.54
N VAL A 59 -24.69 5.96 -10.47
CA VAL A 59 -23.58 5.12 -10.89
C VAL A 59 -22.25 5.85 -10.79
N ALA A 60 -21.17 5.07 -10.72
CA ALA A 60 -19.81 5.55 -10.86
C ALA A 60 -19.32 5.26 -12.30
N LEU A 61 -18.81 6.29 -12.98
CA LEU A 61 -18.15 6.18 -14.27
C LEU A 61 -16.64 6.27 -14.04
N LYS A 62 -15.91 5.18 -14.25
CA LYS A 62 -14.43 5.13 -14.11
C LYS A 62 -13.79 5.27 -15.49
N SER A 63 -12.98 6.32 -15.68
CA SER A 63 -12.15 6.51 -16.86
C SER A 63 -10.77 5.89 -16.68
N PHE A 64 -10.10 5.66 -17.81
CA PHE A 64 -8.68 5.30 -17.83
C PHE A 64 -7.89 6.36 -18.58
N GLU A 65 -6.76 6.81 -18.02
CA GLU A 65 -5.81 7.63 -18.78
C GLU A 65 -5.03 6.72 -19.73
N ILE A 66 -4.99 7.02 -21.03
CA ILE A 66 -4.56 6.07 -22.05
C ILE A 66 -3.11 6.33 -22.46
N ASP A 67 -2.21 5.49 -21.96
CA ASP A 67 -1.01 5.07 -22.69
C ASP A 67 -1.20 3.62 -23.15
N ASN A 68 -0.53 3.20 -24.23
CA ASN A 68 -0.69 1.89 -24.90
C ASN A 68 -0.59 0.64 -23.96
N CYS A 69 0.03 0.76 -22.78
CA CYS A 69 0.12 -0.30 -21.77
C CYS A 69 -1.20 -0.50 -20.98
N ILE A 70 -2.04 0.53 -20.88
CA ILE A 70 -3.21 0.58 -19.99
C ILE A 70 -4.42 -0.16 -20.58
N MET A 71 -4.60 -0.19 -21.91
CA MET A 71 -5.77 -0.86 -22.50
C MET A 71 -5.84 -2.37 -22.23
N LYS A 72 -4.69 -3.03 -22.06
CA LYS A 72 -4.64 -4.42 -21.61
C LYS A 72 -5.16 -4.56 -20.17
N GLU A 73 -4.83 -3.61 -19.30
CA GLU A 73 -5.29 -3.57 -17.91
C GLU A 73 -6.80 -3.33 -17.85
N VAL A 74 -7.34 -2.44 -18.68
CA VAL A 74 -8.80 -2.23 -18.81
C VAL A 74 -9.52 -3.51 -19.22
N VAL A 75 -9.05 -4.19 -20.28
CA VAL A 75 -9.63 -5.46 -20.72
C VAL A 75 -9.54 -6.53 -19.62
N ASN A 76 -8.42 -6.57 -18.89
CA ASN A 76 -8.26 -7.48 -17.76
C ASN A 76 -9.23 -7.16 -16.63
N GLU A 77 -9.42 -5.89 -16.28
CA GLU A 77 -10.38 -5.44 -15.28
C GLU A 77 -11.81 -5.84 -15.68
N ILE A 78 -12.22 -5.60 -16.93
CA ILE A 78 -13.54 -6.04 -17.46
C ILE A 78 -13.70 -7.56 -17.34
N LYS A 79 -12.70 -8.35 -17.75
CA LYS A 79 -12.74 -9.81 -17.66
C LYS A 79 -12.83 -10.32 -16.22
N LEU A 80 -12.16 -9.64 -15.29
CA LEU A 80 -12.19 -10.01 -13.88
C LEU A 80 -13.53 -9.65 -13.26
N LEU A 81 -14.01 -8.43 -13.48
CA LEU A 81 -15.32 -7.98 -13.01
C LEU A 81 -16.42 -8.96 -13.42
N HIS A 82 -16.47 -9.40 -14.68
CA HIS A 82 -17.45 -10.43 -15.11
C HIS A 82 -17.35 -11.74 -14.33
N LYS A 83 -16.15 -12.19 -13.98
CA LYS A 83 -15.95 -13.44 -13.22
C LYS A 83 -16.37 -13.31 -11.77
N VAL A 84 -16.29 -12.11 -11.18
CA VAL A 84 -16.55 -11.88 -9.76
C VAL A 84 -17.88 -11.15 -9.47
N ASN A 85 -18.59 -10.69 -10.50
CA ASN A 85 -19.74 -9.77 -10.45
C ASN A 85 -20.90 -10.20 -9.54
N PHE A 86 -21.01 -11.49 -9.22
CA PHE A 86 -22.12 -12.03 -8.43
C PHE A 86 -21.91 -11.95 -6.92
N HIS A 87 -20.73 -11.52 -6.44
CA HIS A 87 -20.47 -11.44 -5.02
C HIS A 87 -20.98 -10.10 -4.44
N MET A 88 -21.82 -10.15 -3.41
CA MET A 88 -22.47 -8.94 -2.86
C MET A 88 -21.47 -7.87 -2.37
N ASN A 89 -20.30 -8.31 -1.91
CA ASN A 89 -19.22 -7.44 -1.39
C ASN A 89 -18.16 -7.08 -2.44
N ILE A 90 -18.45 -7.25 -3.72
CA ILE A 90 -17.62 -6.76 -4.82
C ILE A 90 -18.44 -5.72 -5.60
N ILE A 91 -17.78 -4.65 -6.05
CA ILE A 91 -18.45 -3.58 -6.79
C ILE A 91 -19.11 -4.14 -8.05
N GLN A 92 -20.40 -3.83 -8.25
CA GLN A 92 -21.10 -4.34 -9.41
C GLN A 92 -20.67 -3.62 -10.70
N PHE A 93 -20.47 -4.41 -11.75
CA PHE A 93 -20.16 -3.91 -13.10
C PHE A 93 -21.40 -4.00 -13.98
N PHE A 94 -21.86 -2.86 -14.48
CA PHE A 94 -23.07 -2.74 -15.30
C PHE A 94 -22.79 -2.75 -16.80
N GLY A 95 -21.56 -2.43 -17.21
CA GLY A 95 -21.16 -2.35 -18.61
C GLY A 95 -20.15 -1.23 -18.86
N ILE A 96 -20.04 -0.84 -20.11
CA ILE A 96 -19.17 0.25 -20.55
C ILE A 96 -19.96 1.33 -21.27
N THR A 97 -19.41 2.54 -21.29
CA THR A 97 -19.90 3.62 -22.14
C THR A 97 -18.72 4.34 -22.78
N LYS A 98 -18.97 5.18 -23.79
CA LYS A 98 -17.93 5.93 -24.49
C LYS A 98 -18.29 7.41 -24.51
N ARG A 99 -17.42 8.28 -23.97
CA ARG A 99 -17.59 9.74 -24.11
C ARG A 99 -17.56 10.14 -25.58
N GLN A 100 -18.48 11.00 -25.99
CA GLN A 100 -18.37 11.70 -27.27
C GLN A 100 -17.21 12.69 -27.16
N ASN A 101 -16.21 12.56 -28.03
CA ASN A 101 -15.15 13.55 -28.17
C ASN A 101 -15.78 14.90 -28.53
N ASN A 102 -15.39 15.98 -27.84
CA ASN A 102 -15.55 17.29 -28.43
C ASN A 102 -14.77 17.30 -29.76
N LEU A 103 -15.42 17.78 -30.83
CA LEU A 103 -15.11 17.62 -32.25
C LEU A 103 -13.80 18.26 -32.76
N ASP A 104 -12.81 18.58 -31.93
CA ASP A 104 -11.76 19.53 -32.33
C ASP A 104 -10.32 19.00 -32.45
N ASN A 105 -10.06 17.69 -32.30
CA ASN A 105 -8.69 17.16 -32.51
C ASN A 105 -8.67 15.78 -33.18
N GLU A 106 -8.56 15.78 -34.52
CA GLU A 106 -8.56 14.59 -35.39
C GLU A 106 -7.33 13.65 -35.27
N ASN A 107 -6.45 13.82 -34.27
CA ASN A 107 -5.16 13.10 -34.24
C ASN A 107 -4.86 12.31 -32.96
N TYR A 108 -5.87 11.95 -32.16
CA TYR A 108 -5.68 11.01 -31.04
C TYR A 108 -6.64 9.84 -31.15
N ILE A 109 -6.10 8.61 -31.13
CA ILE A 109 -6.89 7.38 -30.98
C ILE A 109 -7.30 7.30 -29.50
N ASP A 110 -8.18 8.20 -29.08
CA ASP A 110 -8.67 8.25 -27.70
C ASP A 110 -9.84 7.29 -27.55
N SER A 111 -9.59 6.11 -26.98
CA SER A 111 -10.68 5.20 -26.65
C SER A 111 -11.30 5.61 -25.33
N ASN A 112 -12.18 6.62 -25.40
CA ASN A 112 -13.01 7.22 -24.34
C ASN A 112 -13.91 6.27 -23.51
N PHE A 113 -13.55 4.99 -23.39
CA PHE A 113 -14.29 4.00 -22.64
C PHE A 113 -14.27 4.32 -21.14
N LEU A 114 -15.45 4.30 -20.55
CA LEU A 114 -15.67 4.39 -19.12
C LEU A 114 -16.32 3.08 -18.65
N LEU A 115 -15.90 2.55 -17.51
CA LEU A 115 -16.65 1.50 -16.83
C LEU A 115 -17.85 2.12 -16.13
N VAL A 116 -19.01 1.51 -16.28
CA VAL A 116 -20.23 1.85 -15.53
C VAL A 116 -20.31 0.88 -14.35
N LEU A 117 -20.13 1.43 -13.15
CA LEU A 117 -20.02 0.68 -11.89
C LEU A 117 -21.09 1.11 -10.89
N GLU A 118 -21.39 0.24 -9.94
CA GLU A 118 -22.14 0.58 -8.72
C GLU A 118 -21.52 1.80 -8.02
N TYR A 119 -22.37 2.72 -7.58
CA TYR A 119 -21.92 3.87 -6.80
C TYR A 119 -21.99 3.55 -5.31
N ALA A 120 -20.84 3.58 -4.64
CA ALA A 120 -20.76 3.47 -3.19
C ALA A 120 -20.88 4.86 -2.55
N ASP A 121 -21.93 5.06 -1.75
CA ASP A 121 -22.34 6.36 -1.20
C ASP A 121 -21.50 6.84 -0.01
N SER A 122 -20.74 5.97 0.64
CA SER A 122 -19.91 6.32 1.81
C SER A 122 -18.42 6.43 1.50
N GLY A 123 -18.03 6.40 0.22
CA GLY A 123 -16.65 6.58 -0.22
C GLY A 123 -15.74 5.38 0.11
N THR A 124 -14.43 5.64 0.21
CA THR A 124 -13.44 4.60 0.54
C THR A 124 -13.51 4.21 2.01
N LEU A 125 -13.14 2.97 2.34
CA LEU A 125 -13.02 2.49 3.71
C LEU A 125 -12.05 3.36 4.51
N ARG A 126 -10.98 3.87 3.87
CA ARG A 126 -10.02 4.75 4.56
C ARG A 126 -10.69 6.02 5.08
N ASN A 127 -11.43 6.72 4.21
CA ASN A 127 -12.15 7.94 4.59
C ASN A 127 -13.32 7.61 5.53
N TYR A 128 -14.04 6.54 5.28
CA TYR A 128 -15.14 6.09 6.12
C TYR A 128 -14.69 5.84 7.56
N LEU A 129 -13.59 5.11 7.76
CA LEU A 129 -13.00 4.89 9.07
C LEU A 129 -12.56 6.21 9.69
N LYS A 130 -11.90 7.10 8.94
CA LYS A 130 -11.44 8.39 9.48
C LYS A 130 -12.60 9.22 10.04
N ASP A 131 -13.71 9.30 9.31
CA ASP A 131 -14.80 10.22 9.63
C ASP A 131 -15.81 9.59 10.61
N ASN A 132 -15.95 8.26 10.60
CA ASN A 132 -17.01 7.56 11.32
C ASN A 132 -16.51 6.61 12.43
N PHE A 133 -15.20 6.53 12.72
CA PHE A 133 -14.67 5.53 13.67
C PHE A 133 -15.39 5.50 15.04
N HIS A 134 -15.74 6.68 15.54
CA HIS A 134 -16.36 6.88 16.86
C HIS A 134 -17.76 6.25 16.99
N ILE A 135 -18.45 5.97 15.88
CA ILE A 135 -19.76 5.29 15.86
C ILE A 135 -19.66 3.80 15.48
N LEU A 136 -18.46 3.27 15.23
CA LEU A 136 -18.26 1.87 14.84
C LEU A 136 -18.05 0.99 16.08
N ASP A 137 -19.10 0.28 16.47
CA ASP A 137 -19.01 -0.82 17.44
C ASP A 137 -18.32 -2.06 16.85
N TRP A 138 -18.14 -3.07 17.69
CA TRP A 138 -17.45 -4.30 17.30
C TRP A 138 -18.27 -5.18 16.35
N ASP A 139 -19.60 -5.12 16.39
CA ASP A 139 -20.46 -5.82 15.44
C ASP A 139 -20.25 -5.30 14.01
N ILE A 140 -20.21 -3.98 13.83
CA ILE A 140 -19.96 -3.36 12.52
C ILE A 140 -18.53 -3.65 12.05
N LYS A 141 -17.52 -3.50 12.93
CA LYS A 141 -16.12 -3.78 12.60
C LYS A 141 -15.91 -5.24 12.19
N LEU A 142 -16.49 -6.17 12.94
CA LEU A 142 -16.42 -7.59 12.64
C LEU A 142 -17.17 -7.93 11.34
N LYS A 143 -18.33 -7.31 11.10
CA LYS A 143 -19.05 -7.43 9.83
C LYS A 143 -18.19 -6.99 8.65
N PHE A 144 -17.50 -5.85 8.73
CA PHE A 144 -16.60 -5.39 7.68
C PHE A 144 -15.45 -6.37 7.43
N ALA A 145 -14.82 -6.86 8.50
CA ALA A 145 -13.78 -7.87 8.42
C ALA A 145 -14.24 -9.16 7.72
N ILE A 146 -15.40 -9.69 8.10
CA ILE A 146 -15.99 -10.89 7.51
C ILE A 146 -16.26 -10.67 6.02
N GLN A 147 -16.82 -9.52 5.64
CA GLN A 147 -17.16 -9.21 4.25
C GLN A 147 -15.94 -9.08 3.35
N ILE A 148 -14.86 -8.46 3.84
CA ILE A 148 -13.57 -8.41 3.13
C ILE A 148 -13.02 -9.82 2.96
N ALA A 149 -13.01 -10.62 4.04
CA ALA A 149 -12.48 -11.97 4.00
C ALA A 149 -13.28 -12.89 3.05
N ASP A 150 -14.61 -12.78 3.03
CA ASP A 150 -15.50 -13.52 2.13
C ASP A 150 -15.24 -13.18 0.67
N ALA A 151 -15.19 -11.88 0.34
CA ALA A 151 -14.93 -11.41 -1.01
C ALA A 151 -13.57 -11.91 -1.55
N VAL A 152 -12.51 -11.76 -0.76
CA VAL A 152 -11.16 -12.20 -1.16
C VAL A 152 -11.08 -13.73 -1.21
N SER A 153 -11.71 -14.45 -0.29
CA SER A 153 -11.80 -15.92 -0.31
C SER A 153 -12.51 -16.42 -1.59
N SER A 154 -13.63 -15.80 -1.97
CA SER A 154 -14.36 -16.09 -3.20
C SER A 154 -13.51 -15.88 -4.46
N MET A 155 -12.72 -14.79 -4.50
CA MET A 155 -11.75 -14.55 -5.58
C MET A 155 -10.67 -15.64 -5.62
N HIS A 156 -10.10 -16.01 -4.47
CA HIS A 156 -9.05 -17.02 -4.38
C HIS A 156 -9.54 -18.40 -4.82
N LYS A 157 -10.80 -18.78 -4.52
CA LYS A 157 -11.45 -20.00 -5.02
C LYS A 157 -11.57 -20.03 -6.55
N LYS A 158 -11.73 -18.86 -7.18
CA LYS A 158 -11.71 -18.68 -8.64
C LYS A 158 -10.30 -18.51 -9.23
N ASN A 159 -9.24 -18.71 -8.44
CA ASN A 159 -7.84 -18.50 -8.83
C ASN A 159 -7.54 -17.07 -9.32
N ILE A 160 -8.23 -16.10 -8.74
CA ILE A 160 -8.00 -14.67 -8.94
C ILE A 160 -7.25 -14.15 -7.71
N VAL A 161 -6.23 -13.33 -7.92
CA VAL A 161 -5.49 -12.65 -6.87
C VAL A 161 -5.56 -11.14 -7.10
N HIS A 162 -5.88 -10.38 -6.05
CA HIS A 162 -6.11 -8.95 -6.16
C HIS A 162 -4.82 -8.14 -6.32
N ARG A 163 -3.81 -8.46 -5.49
CA ARG A 163 -2.45 -7.86 -5.49
C ARG A 163 -2.34 -6.38 -5.11
N ASP A 164 -3.47 -5.75 -4.77
CA ASP A 164 -3.55 -4.32 -4.48
C ASP A 164 -4.63 -4.02 -3.45
N LEU A 165 -4.71 -4.87 -2.42
CA LEU A 165 -5.70 -4.70 -1.35
C LEU A 165 -5.21 -3.64 -0.36
N HIS A 166 -5.96 -2.56 -0.26
CA HIS A 166 -5.79 -1.51 0.74
C HIS A 166 -7.11 -0.75 0.92
N SER A 167 -7.21 0.08 1.95
CA SER A 167 -8.48 0.70 2.35
C SER A 167 -8.99 1.78 1.40
N ASP A 168 -8.17 2.25 0.45
CA ASP A 168 -8.62 3.13 -0.64
C ASP A 168 -9.25 2.34 -1.81
N ASN A 169 -8.94 1.05 -1.97
CA ASN A 169 -9.55 0.16 -2.98
C ASN A 169 -10.78 -0.60 -2.45
N ILE A 170 -11.16 -0.35 -1.20
CA ILE A 170 -12.38 -0.88 -0.60
C ILE A 170 -13.32 0.28 -0.39
N LEU A 171 -14.55 0.14 -0.86
CA LEU A 171 -15.60 1.13 -0.70
C LEU A 171 -16.60 0.70 0.37
N VAL A 172 -17.31 1.68 0.92
CA VAL A 172 -18.42 1.45 1.84
C VAL A 172 -19.71 1.93 1.16
N HIS A 173 -20.71 1.07 1.12
CA HIS A 173 -22.03 1.37 0.60
C HIS A 173 -23.07 0.88 1.58
N GLN A 174 -23.91 1.77 2.14
CA GLN A 174 -24.99 1.37 3.07
C GLN A 174 -24.52 0.41 4.19
N ASN A 175 -23.42 0.72 4.86
CA ASN A 175 -22.79 -0.12 5.89
C ASN A 175 -22.43 -1.55 5.41
N MET A 176 -22.07 -1.68 4.13
CA MET A 176 -21.53 -2.89 3.52
C MET A 176 -20.20 -2.57 2.83
N ILE A 177 -19.25 -3.49 2.90
CA ILE A 177 -18.00 -3.42 2.15
C ILE A 177 -18.26 -3.77 0.68
N LYS A 178 -17.64 -3.00 -0.22
CA LYS A 178 -17.58 -3.25 -1.66
C LYS A 178 -16.11 -3.21 -2.10
N LEU A 179 -15.54 -4.36 -2.42
CA LEU A 179 -14.21 -4.46 -2.97
C LEU A 179 -14.21 -3.93 -4.41
N ALA A 180 -13.27 -3.03 -4.71
CA ALA A 180 -13.18 -2.34 -5.99
C ALA A 180 -11.72 -2.33 -6.50
N ASP A 181 -11.54 -1.80 -7.69
CA ASP A 181 -10.25 -1.60 -8.37
C ASP A 181 -9.39 -2.87 -8.57
N PHE A 182 -9.72 -3.61 -9.63
CA PHE A 182 -8.97 -4.80 -10.02
C PHE A 182 -7.80 -4.50 -10.97
N GLY A 183 -7.35 -3.24 -11.07
CA GLY A 183 -6.37 -2.78 -12.07
C GLY A 183 -5.05 -3.56 -12.07
N LEU A 184 -4.63 -4.10 -10.92
CA LEU A 184 -3.44 -4.96 -10.78
C LEU A 184 -3.76 -6.43 -10.53
N SER A 185 -5.04 -6.80 -10.50
CA SER A 185 -5.47 -8.17 -10.27
C SER A 185 -5.07 -9.07 -11.44
N ARG A 186 -4.56 -10.27 -11.14
CA ARG A 186 -4.10 -11.23 -12.16
C ARG A 186 -4.56 -12.65 -11.87
N ARG A 187 -4.83 -13.42 -12.92
CA ARG A 187 -5.01 -14.88 -12.84
C ARG A 187 -3.63 -15.54 -12.69
N LEU A 188 -3.55 -16.63 -11.92
CA LEU A 188 -2.29 -17.36 -11.66
C LEU A 188 -1.54 -17.86 -12.92
N VAL A 189 -2.16 -17.87 -14.10
CA VAL A 189 -1.61 -18.44 -15.35
C VAL A 189 -0.88 -17.41 -16.23
N GLU A 190 -0.77 -16.15 -15.80
CA GLU A 190 -0.15 -15.08 -16.60
C GLU A 190 0.92 -14.33 -15.78
N VAL A 191 2.21 -14.54 -16.11
CA VAL A 191 3.35 -13.82 -15.51
C VAL A 191 4.19 -13.24 -16.66
N THR A 192 4.49 -11.94 -16.68
CA THR A 192 5.74 -11.38 -16.14
C THR A 192 5.70 -9.84 -16.20
N ASN A 193 6.50 -9.21 -15.33
CA ASN A 193 7.01 -7.82 -15.32
C ASN A 193 6.01 -6.65 -15.31
N THR A 194 6.02 -5.90 -14.20
CA THR A 194 6.22 -4.42 -14.21
C THR A 194 6.45 -3.87 -12.80
N GLN A 195 7.52 -3.08 -12.63
CA GLN A 195 8.13 -2.64 -11.36
C GLN A 195 7.64 -1.27 -10.81
N ASN A 196 6.65 -0.60 -11.42
CA ASN A 196 6.49 0.86 -11.23
C ASN A 196 5.16 1.33 -10.61
N LYS A 197 4.81 0.95 -9.37
CA LYS A 197 3.65 1.56 -8.67
C LYS A 197 3.70 1.58 -7.13
N LEU A 198 4.88 1.84 -6.56
CA LEU A 198 5.21 1.42 -5.19
C LEU A 198 5.14 2.48 -4.07
N VAL A 199 4.65 3.70 -4.32
CA VAL A 199 4.94 4.82 -3.38
C VAL A 199 3.82 5.11 -2.37
N GLY A 200 2.56 4.69 -2.58
CA GLY A 200 1.47 4.96 -1.63
C GLY A 200 1.14 3.86 -0.62
N LEU A 201 1.53 2.61 -0.94
CA LEU A 201 0.84 1.38 -0.51
C LEU A 201 1.71 0.42 0.31
N THR A 202 2.94 0.83 0.61
CA THR A 202 3.98 0.03 1.28
C THR A 202 3.50 -0.82 2.45
N SER A 203 2.62 -0.25 3.29
CA SER A 203 2.13 -0.92 4.51
C SER A 203 1.33 -2.18 4.22
N TYR A 204 0.61 -2.23 3.10
CA TYR A 204 -0.23 -3.36 2.70
C TYR A 204 0.51 -4.36 1.81
N ILE A 205 1.70 -3.99 1.32
CA ILE A 205 2.50 -4.85 0.44
C ILE A 205 3.21 -5.91 1.27
N ASP A 206 3.09 -7.15 0.82
CA ASP A 206 3.76 -8.29 1.43
C ASP A 206 5.29 -8.11 1.42
N PRO A 207 5.97 -8.14 2.59
CA PRO A 207 7.40 -7.91 2.69
C PRO A 207 8.25 -8.83 1.82
N GLN A 208 7.77 -10.04 1.51
CA GLN A 208 8.52 -11.00 0.70
C GLN A 208 8.62 -10.58 -0.78
N LEU A 209 7.71 -9.70 -1.26
CA LEU A 209 7.81 -9.11 -2.60
C LEU A 209 9.04 -8.19 -2.73
N PHE A 210 9.52 -7.62 -1.63
CA PHE A 210 10.77 -6.84 -1.63
C PHE A 210 12.02 -7.72 -1.65
N LYS A 211 11.94 -8.94 -1.10
CA LYS A 211 13.06 -9.89 -1.01
C LYS A 211 13.24 -10.72 -2.28
N ASN A 212 12.14 -11.14 -2.89
CA ASN A 212 12.11 -12.21 -3.90
C ASN A 212 11.71 -11.72 -5.30
N GLN A 213 12.33 -10.66 -5.81
CA GLN A 213 12.01 -10.13 -7.15
C GLN A 213 12.32 -11.10 -8.31
N SER A 214 12.98 -12.24 -8.06
CA SER A 214 13.48 -13.18 -9.07
C SER A 214 12.84 -14.57 -9.06
N ASN A 215 11.84 -14.85 -8.21
CA ASN A 215 11.30 -16.21 -8.04
C ASN A 215 9.91 -16.39 -8.66
N ASN A 216 9.81 -17.20 -9.72
CA ASN A 216 8.57 -17.41 -10.51
C ASN A 216 7.44 -18.15 -9.77
N ASN A 217 7.71 -18.72 -8.59
CA ASN A 217 6.75 -19.53 -7.81
C ASN A 217 6.14 -18.81 -6.60
N TYR A 218 6.16 -17.47 -6.59
CA TYR A 218 5.63 -16.70 -5.47
C TYR A 218 4.11 -16.91 -5.26
N ASN A 219 3.69 -17.24 -4.03
CA ASN A 219 2.29 -17.45 -3.72
C ASN A 219 1.56 -16.12 -3.48
N TYR A 220 1.11 -15.49 -4.56
CA TYR A 220 0.41 -14.20 -4.49
C TYR A 220 -0.91 -14.25 -3.68
N LYS A 221 -1.57 -15.41 -3.52
CA LYS A 221 -2.73 -15.51 -2.63
C LYS A 221 -2.35 -15.19 -1.18
N LYS A 222 -1.16 -15.60 -0.73
CA LYS A 222 -0.65 -15.26 0.61
C LYS A 222 -0.26 -13.79 0.75
N SER A 223 0.03 -13.11 -0.36
CA SER A 223 0.20 -11.65 -0.36
C SER A 223 -1.11 -10.93 -0.10
N ASP A 224 -2.20 -11.34 -0.75
CA ASP A 224 -3.53 -10.79 -0.44
C ASP A 224 -3.90 -11.03 1.03
N VAL A 225 -3.60 -12.22 1.58
CA VAL A 225 -3.81 -12.52 3.01
C VAL A 225 -3.05 -11.53 3.89
N TYR A 226 -1.79 -11.21 3.56
CA TYR A 226 -1.02 -10.21 4.30
C TYR A 226 -1.72 -8.85 4.29
N SER A 227 -2.14 -8.39 3.12
CA SER A 227 -2.84 -7.11 2.96
C SER A 227 -4.17 -7.09 3.75
N VAL A 228 -4.92 -8.20 3.76
CA VAL A 228 -6.11 -8.35 4.60
C VAL A 228 -5.74 -8.26 6.08
N GLY A 229 -4.65 -8.87 6.55
CA GLY A 229 -4.18 -8.71 7.93
C GLY A 229 -3.98 -7.24 8.33
N VAL A 230 -3.36 -6.45 7.44
CA VAL A 230 -3.17 -5.01 7.66
C VAL A 230 -4.50 -4.25 7.67
N LEU A 231 -5.42 -4.58 6.76
CA LEU A 231 -6.78 -4.03 6.72
C LEU A 231 -7.58 -4.34 8.00
N LEU A 232 -7.45 -5.56 8.53
CA LEU A 232 -8.12 -5.95 9.77
C LEU A 232 -7.63 -5.12 10.96
N TRP A 233 -6.32 -4.90 11.06
CA TRP A 233 -5.74 -4.00 12.07
C TRP A 233 -6.17 -2.53 11.88
N GLU A 234 -6.30 -2.09 10.63
CA GLU A 234 -6.78 -0.75 10.31
C GLU A 234 -8.26 -0.56 10.73
N ILE A 235 -9.10 -1.57 10.51
CA ILE A 235 -10.50 -1.58 10.97
C ILE A 235 -10.59 -1.58 12.50
N SER A 236 -9.69 -2.31 13.19
CA SER A 236 -9.70 -2.36 14.66
C SER A 236 -9.22 -1.06 15.30
N SER A 237 -8.27 -0.37 14.65
CA SER A 237 -7.65 0.83 15.20
C SER A 237 -8.23 2.15 14.69
N GLY A 238 -8.84 2.14 13.50
CA GLY A 238 -9.27 3.35 12.80
C GLY A 238 -8.11 4.18 12.24
N ARG A 239 -6.86 3.79 12.50
CA ARG A 239 -5.66 4.58 12.16
C ARG A 239 -5.07 4.13 10.84
N LYS A 240 -4.33 5.02 10.18
CA LYS A 240 -3.59 4.65 8.96
C LYS A 240 -2.42 3.74 9.35
N PRO A 241 -2.20 2.59 8.67
CA PRO A 241 -1.05 1.73 8.95
C PRO A 241 0.26 2.46 8.75
N PHE A 242 1.07 2.47 9.80
CA PHE A 242 2.34 3.17 9.93
C PHE A 242 2.25 4.67 9.67
N GLU A 243 1.19 5.32 10.18
CA GLU A 243 0.90 6.75 9.97
C GLU A 243 2.08 7.69 10.28
N SER A 244 2.96 7.31 11.21
CA SER A 244 4.16 8.09 11.54
C SER A 244 5.19 8.17 10.41
N TYR A 245 5.05 7.35 9.35
CA TYR A 245 5.92 7.31 8.18
C TYR A 245 5.30 8.15 7.04
N ASN A 246 5.43 9.47 7.12
CA ASN A 246 4.63 10.42 6.34
C ASN A 246 5.38 11.07 5.16
N ASP A 247 6.70 10.91 5.05
CA ASP A 247 7.50 11.37 3.91
C ASP A 247 8.13 10.21 3.11
N ASP A 248 8.58 10.48 1.87
CA ASP A 248 9.07 9.45 0.95
C ASP A 248 10.35 8.74 1.43
N PHE A 249 11.21 9.42 2.20
CA PHE A 249 12.40 8.80 2.76
C PHE A 249 12.02 7.83 3.87
N GLN A 250 11.06 8.21 4.71
CA GLN A 250 10.47 7.34 5.71
C GLN A 250 9.80 6.11 5.08
N ARG A 251 9.17 6.21 3.90
CA ARG A 251 8.58 5.05 3.21
C ARG A 251 9.60 3.95 2.88
N ILE A 252 10.80 4.32 2.47
CA ILE A 252 11.89 3.35 2.21
C ILE A 252 12.36 2.72 3.53
N ALA A 253 12.47 3.52 4.60
CA ALA A 253 12.77 2.99 5.93
C ALA A 253 11.69 2.00 6.39
N LEU A 254 10.42 2.33 6.16
CA LEU A 254 9.29 1.45 6.47
C LEU A 254 9.37 0.14 5.69
N MET A 255 9.68 0.18 4.38
CA MET A 255 9.89 -1.04 3.57
C MET A 255 10.92 -1.96 4.22
N LEU A 256 12.07 -1.41 4.62
CA LEU A 256 13.15 -2.17 5.27
C LEU A 256 12.73 -2.71 6.63
N GLU A 257 12.06 -1.91 7.45
CA GLU A 257 11.60 -2.32 8.78
C GLU A 257 10.54 -3.42 8.69
N ILE A 258 9.54 -3.30 7.80
CA ILE A 258 8.51 -4.32 7.56
C ILE A 258 9.15 -5.63 7.04
N THR A 259 10.14 -5.51 6.16
CA THR A 259 10.96 -6.62 5.64
C THR A 259 11.72 -7.35 6.75
N ASN A 260 12.08 -6.64 7.82
CA ASN A 260 12.73 -7.15 9.02
C ASN A 260 11.74 -7.55 10.14
N GLY A 261 10.46 -7.71 9.82
CA GLY A 261 9.46 -8.23 10.76
C GLY A 261 8.74 -7.15 11.57
N LYS A 262 8.93 -5.86 11.27
CA LYS A 262 8.12 -4.81 11.90
C LYS A 262 6.66 -4.97 11.53
N ARG A 263 5.80 -4.95 12.54
CA ARG A 263 4.35 -4.91 12.41
C ARG A 263 3.78 -3.81 13.28
N GLU A 264 2.54 -3.47 12.99
CA GLU A 264 1.79 -2.58 13.87
C GLU A 264 1.50 -3.23 15.22
N THR A 265 1.41 -2.39 16.25
CA THR A 265 1.12 -2.87 17.61
C THR A 265 -0.38 -3.12 17.77
N PRO A 266 -0.80 -4.25 18.38
CA PRO A 266 -2.19 -4.46 18.75
C PRO A 266 -2.76 -3.34 19.63
N ILE A 267 -4.07 -3.09 19.51
CA ILE A 267 -4.78 -2.05 20.28
C ILE A 267 -5.44 -2.69 21.50
N SER A 268 -5.41 -2.00 22.65
CA SER A 268 -5.81 -2.52 23.97
C SER A 268 -7.27 -3.02 24.07
N ASP A 269 -8.16 -2.56 23.19
CA ASP A 269 -9.61 -2.89 23.23
C ASP A 269 -10.06 -3.74 22.04
N THR A 270 -9.11 -4.36 21.34
CA THR A 270 -9.41 -5.29 20.24
C THR A 270 -9.62 -6.71 20.79
N PRO A 271 -10.72 -7.42 20.43
CA PRO A 271 -10.94 -8.80 20.82
C PRO A 271 -9.74 -9.68 20.50
N SER A 272 -9.32 -10.49 21.46
CA SER A 272 -8.11 -11.32 21.37
C SER A 272 -8.14 -12.27 20.18
N ASP A 273 -9.29 -12.89 19.89
CA ASP A 273 -9.47 -13.74 18.72
C ASP A 273 -9.26 -12.96 17.41
N TYR A 274 -9.75 -11.72 17.35
CA TYR A 274 -9.53 -10.84 16.20
C TYR A 274 -8.05 -10.46 16.03
N ILE A 275 -7.34 -10.17 17.14
CA ILE A 275 -5.88 -9.95 17.14
C ILE A 275 -5.14 -11.18 16.61
N ASN A 276 -5.51 -12.36 17.10
CA ASN A 276 -4.88 -13.62 16.70
C ASN A 276 -5.05 -13.87 15.20
N ILE A 277 -6.22 -13.56 14.64
CA ILE A 277 -6.49 -13.72 13.21
C ILE A 277 -5.60 -12.77 12.38
N TYR A 278 -5.66 -11.47 12.60
CA TYR A 278 -4.87 -10.56 11.75
C TYR A 278 -3.36 -10.73 11.94
N THR A 279 -2.93 -11.16 13.13
CA THR A 279 -1.50 -11.43 13.36
C THR A 279 -1.00 -12.72 12.70
N LYS A 280 -1.86 -13.72 12.49
CA LYS A 280 -1.57 -14.86 11.60
C LYS A 280 -1.50 -14.41 10.14
N CYS A 281 -2.38 -13.51 9.71
CA CYS A 281 -2.43 -13.03 8.33
C CYS A 281 -1.13 -12.34 7.90
N TRP A 282 -0.48 -11.56 8.77
CA TRP A 282 0.71 -10.78 8.42
C TRP A 282 2.04 -11.41 8.85
N LYS A 283 2.12 -12.72 9.07
CA LYS A 283 3.38 -13.41 9.39
C LYS A 283 4.45 -13.18 8.31
N ASP A 284 5.72 -13.15 8.69
CA ASP A 284 6.82 -12.88 7.75
C ASP A 284 6.92 -13.96 6.66
N ASN A 285 6.84 -15.23 7.05
CA ASN A 285 6.82 -16.34 6.12
C ASN A 285 5.41 -16.53 5.53
N PRO A 286 5.22 -16.50 4.20
CA PRO A 286 3.91 -16.68 3.57
C PRO A 286 3.26 -18.02 3.88
N ASP A 287 4.07 -19.07 4.10
CA ASP A 287 3.57 -20.42 4.39
C ASP A 287 2.98 -20.53 5.80
N ASP A 288 3.37 -19.64 6.72
CA ASP A 288 2.85 -19.60 8.09
C ASP A 288 1.52 -18.85 8.19
N ARG A 289 1.09 -18.18 7.11
CA ARG A 289 -0.17 -17.44 7.07
C ARG A 289 -1.31 -18.42 6.79
N SER A 290 -2.48 -18.21 7.39
CA SER A 290 -3.71 -18.91 7.00
C SER A 290 -4.05 -18.65 5.52
N ASP A 291 -4.83 -19.50 4.88
CA ASP A 291 -5.50 -19.11 3.63
C ASP A 291 -6.75 -18.28 3.93
N MET A 292 -7.30 -17.62 2.92
CA MET A 292 -8.46 -16.73 3.10
C MET A 292 -9.75 -17.46 3.49
N GLU A 293 -9.88 -18.75 3.18
CA GLU A 293 -11.04 -19.55 3.59
C GLU A 293 -11.00 -19.79 5.10
N GLN A 294 -9.83 -20.14 5.63
CA GLN A 294 -9.61 -20.26 7.06
C GLN A 294 -9.78 -18.92 7.79
N VAL A 295 -9.26 -17.82 7.25
CA VAL A 295 -9.43 -16.47 7.84
C VAL A 295 -10.92 -16.10 7.92
N PHE A 296 -11.67 -16.30 6.83
CA PHE A 296 -13.11 -16.06 6.81
C PHE A 296 -13.86 -16.91 7.84
N TYR A 297 -13.52 -18.20 7.95
CA TYR A 297 -14.11 -19.10 8.91
C TYR A 297 -13.81 -18.68 10.36
N GLU A 298 -12.55 -18.36 10.69
CA GLU A 298 -12.15 -17.91 12.02
C GLU A 298 -12.85 -16.60 12.42
N LEU A 299 -12.99 -15.63 11.51
CA LEU A 299 -13.71 -14.38 11.78
C LEU A 299 -15.19 -14.62 12.12
N LYS A 300 -15.84 -15.57 11.43
CA LYS A 300 -17.25 -15.94 11.72
C LYS A 300 -17.45 -16.63 13.06
N LEU A 301 -16.40 -17.22 13.63
CA LEU A 301 -16.46 -17.89 14.93
C LEU A 301 -16.26 -16.94 16.11
N ILE A 302 -15.85 -15.69 15.88
CA ILE A 302 -15.69 -14.71 16.95
C ILE A 302 -17.06 -14.49 17.60
N ASN A 303 -17.13 -14.79 18.90
CA ASN A 303 -18.29 -14.49 19.72
C ASN A 303 -17.98 -13.27 20.59
N LEU A 304 -18.54 -12.11 20.22
CA LEU A 304 -18.34 -10.85 20.92
C LEU A 304 -18.96 -10.85 22.33
N ASN A 305 -19.93 -11.72 22.61
CA ASN A 305 -20.62 -11.79 23.92
C ASN A 305 -19.77 -12.42 25.03
N LYS A 306 -18.64 -13.08 24.70
CA LYS A 306 -17.74 -13.64 25.73
C LYS A 306 -16.94 -12.59 26.49
N ILE A 307 -17.02 -11.33 26.09
CA ILE A 307 -16.23 -10.22 26.66
C ILE A 307 -16.83 -9.75 28.01
N GLU A 308 -18.08 -10.09 28.32
CA GLU A 308 -18.74 -9.64 29.56
C GLU A 308 -18.38 -10.43 30.84
N ASP A 309 -17.89 -11.67 30.74
CA ASP A 309 -17.75 -12.57 31.90
C ASP A 309 -16.45 -12.45 32.72
N ASN A 310 -15.51 -11.56 32.35
CA ASN A 310 -14.23 -11.39 33.06
C ASN A 310 -14.01 -10.00 33.66
N THR A 311 -15.09 -9.25 33.92
CA THR A 311 -15.00 -8.14 34.88
C THR A 311 -15.25 -8.70 36.27
N MET A 312 -14.17 -8.97 37.02
CA MET A 312 -14.29 -9.05 38.47
C MET A 312 -14.82 -7.70 38.95
N GLU A 313 -16.00 -7.70 39.55
CA GLU A 313 -16.50 -6.58 40.36
C GLU A 313 -15.47 -6.30 41.46
N LEU A 314 -14.58 -5.34 41.19
CA LEU A 314 -13.82 -4.67 42.23
C LEU A 314 -14.60 -3.41 42.55
N ASP A 315 -15.05 -3.32 43.81
CA ASP A 315 -15.70 -2.15 44.37
C ASP A 315 -14.96 -0.87 43.93
N GLU A 316 -15.70 0.00 43.25
CA GLU A 316 -15.19 1.20 42.59
C GLU A 316 -14.67 2.22 43.62
N ASP A 317 -13.36 2.19 43.92
CA ASP A 317 -12.66 3.34 44.51
C ASP A 317 -12.19 4.28 43.38
N PRO A 318 -12.77 5.49 43.24
CA PRO A 318 -12.38 6.45 42.21
C PRO A 318 -10.91 6.89 42.29
N ASN A 319 -10.20 6.64 43.40
CA ASN A 319 -8.75 6.86 43.47
C ASN A 319 -7.93 5.81 42.71
N ILE A 320 -8.41 4.56 42.58
CA ILE A 320 -7.68 3.49 41.88
C ILE A 320 -7.58 3.79 40.38
N ASN A 321 -8.67 4.27 39.76
CA ASN A 321 -8.65 4.65 38.34
C ASN A 321 -7.67 5.80 38.05
N LYS A 322 -7.52 6.72 39.01
CA LYS A 322 -6.53 7.80 38.90
C LYS A 322 -5.11 7.27 38.98
N VAL A 323 -4.86 6.30 39.86
CA VAL A 323 -3.56 5.63 40.00
C VAL A 323 -3.24 4.79 38.75
N ILE A 324 -4.20 4.06 38.20
CA ILE A 324 -4.05 3.27 36.97
C ILE A 324 -3.71 4.19 35.79
N ASN A 325 -4.39 5.33 35.64
CA ASN A 325 -4.09 6.29 34.58
C ASN A 325 -2.66 6.84 34.69
N ILE A 326 -2.21 7.17 35.90
CA ILE A 326 -0.83 7.63 36.15
C ILE A 326 0.18 6.53 35.83
N ILE A 327 -0.09 5.27 36.19
CA ILE A 327 0.78 4.13 35.87
C ILE A 327 0.88 3.94 34.35
N ASN A 328 -0.23 4.03 33.62
CA ASN A 328 -0.26 3.91 32.16
C ASN A 328 0.51 5.05 31.47
N GLU A 329 0.39 6.29 31.95
CA GLU A 329 1.20 7.42 31.45
C GLU A 329 2.71 7.21 31.71
N LEU A 330 3.08 6.71 32.90
CA LEU A 330 4.46 6.40 33.25
C LEU A 330 5.05 5.26 32.41
N LEU A 331 4.25 4.22 32.14
CA LEU A 331 4.62 3.12 31.23
C LEU A 331 4.85 3.65 29.81
N LEU A 332 3.98 4.52 29.31
CA LEU A 332 4.12 5.14 27.98
C LEU A 332 5.39 6.00 27.87
N LEU A 333 5.71 6.76 28.92
CA LEU A 333 6.92 7.56 29.02
C LEU A 333 8.18 6.70 29.08
N HIS A 334 8.14 5.59 29.83
CA HIS A 334 9.24 4.63 29.91
C HIS A 334 9.52 3.97 28.56
N ASP A 335 8.47 3.57 27.85
CA ASP A 335 8.54 2.99 26.50
C ASP A 335 9.15 3.97 25.49
N LYS A 336 8.76 5.24 25.57
CA LYS A 336 9.34 6.33 24.77
C LYS A 336 10.81 6.53 25.08
N PHE A 337 11.19 6.44 26.36
CA PHE A 337 12.58 6.58 26.81
C PHE A 337 13.46 5.42 26.34
N ILE A 338 12.96 4.17 26.39
CA ILE A 338 13.65 2.98 25.88
C ILE A 338 13.83 3.06 24.35
N ARG A 339 12.83 3.56 23.61
CA ARG A 339 12.94 3.76 22.15
C ARG A 339 13.98 4.81 21.78
N ILE A 340 14.01 5.94 22.49
CA ILE A 340 15.04 6.99 22.30
C ILE A 340 16.44 6.42 22.58
N ARG A 341 16.58 5.57 23.59
CA ARG A 341 17.84 4.90 23.92
C ARG A 341 18.26 3.92 22.82
N LYS A 342 17.36 3.08 22.31
CA LYS A 342 17.64 2.13 21.22
C LYS A 342 17.94 2.79 19.87
N CYS A 343 17.32 3.94 19.55
CA CYS A 343 17.60 4.67 18.31
C CYS A 343 19.01 5.28 18.25
N LYS A 344 19.65 5.56 19.39
CA LYS A 344 21.01 6.13 19.42
C LYS A 344 22.13 5.10 19.20
N GLU A 345 21.81 3.81 19.20
CA GLU A 345 22.78 2.71 19.14
C GLU A 345 22.85 1.99 17.79
N SER A 346 21.98 2.28 16.81
CA SER A 346 22.05 1.61 15.50
C SER A 346 23.03 2.32 14.54
N GLU A 347 23.93 1.55 13.94
CA GLU A 347 24.95 2.03 12.97
C GLU A 347 24.33 2.72 11.74
N SER A 348 23.06 2.46 11.45
CA SER A 348 22.29 3.03 10.33
C SER A 348 21.85 4.47 10.56
N TYR A 349 21.64 4.89 11.82
CA TYR A 349 21.15 6.23 12.17
C TYR A 349 22.13 7.34 11.77
N TYR A 350 23.42 7.14 12.05
CA TYR A 350 24.47 8.12 11.74
C TYR A 350 24.60 8.35 10.23
N ILE A 351 24.43 7.29 9.43
CA ILE A 351 24.54 7.34 7.97
C ILE A 351 23.37 8.09 7.35
N GLN A 352 22.15 7.81 7.82
CA GLN A 352 20.95 8.46 7.31
C GLN A 352 20.92 9.94 7.72
N LEU A 353 21.33 10.25 8.94
CA LEU A 353 21.45 11.63 9.41
C LEU A 353 22.53 12.39 8.64
N ALA A 354 23.69 11.78 8.38
CA ALA A 354 24.75 12.38 7.56
C ALA A 354 24.28 12.68 6.13
N LYS A 355 23.58 11.74 5.48
CA LYS A 355 23.00 11.92 4.14
C LYS A 355 21.95 13.04 4.12
N SER A 356 21.13 13.15 5.17
CA SER A 356 20.12 14.22 5.27
C SER A 356 20.72 15.62 5.33
N TYR A 357 21.88 15.78 6.01
CA TYR A 357 22.60 17.05 6.05
C TYR A 357 23.21 17.44 4.70
N ILE A 358 23.53 16.47 3.84
CA ILE A 358 24.08 16.71 2.49
C ILE A 358 22.98 17.06 1.49
N VAL A 359 21.80 16.42 1.59
CA VAL A 359 20.70 16.59 0.64
C VAL A 359 19.83 17.82 0.96
N SER A 360 19.87 18.35 2.19
CA SER A 360 19.08 19.55 2.53
C SER A 360 19.53 20.76 1.71
N GLU A 361 18.70 21.18 0.74
CA GLU A 361 18.88 22.39 -0.07
C GLU A 361 18.73 23.66 0.77
N ASN A 362 19.76 23.97 1.56
CA ASN A 362 20.15 25.34 1.81
C ASN A 362 21.51 25.53 1.16
N LYS A 363 21.50 26.10 -0.05
CA LYS A 363 22.72 26.51 -0.77
C LYS A 363 23.67 27.24 0.20
N GLY A 364 24.79 26.60 0.53
CA GLY A 364 26.00 27.29 0.99
C GLY A 364 26.12 27.63 2.48
N THR A 365 25.95 26.67 3.40
CA THR A 365 26.64 26.81 4.70
C THR A 365 27.48 25.57 5.04
N ASN A 366 28.80 25.77 5.13
CA ASN A 366 29.85 24.84 5.55
C ASN A 366 29.47 24.00 6.81
N LYS A 367 28.53 24.51 7.63
CA LYS A 367 28.07 23.91 8.88
C LYS A 367 27.37 22.55 8.74
N ASN A 368 26.57 22.32 7.69
CA ASN A 368 25.87 21.03 7.52
C ASN A 368 26.80 19.95 6.99
N GLU A 369 27.70 20.31 6.09
CA GLU A 369 28.75 19.42 5.59
C GLU A 369 29.70 19.01 6.72
N VAL A 370 30.10 19.93 7.61
CA VAL A 370 30.92 19.62 8.81
C VAL A 370 30.21 18.62 9.74
N LYS A 371 28.89 18.74 9.90
CA LYS A 371 28.10 17.77 10.68
C LYS A 371 28.02 16.41 10.01
N ALA A 372 27.78 16.38 8.70
CA ALA A 372 27.75 15.14 7.92
C ALA A 372 29.11 14.43 7.97
N PHE A 373 30.20 15.18 7.82
CA PHE A 373 31.57 14.69 7.94
C PHE A 373 31.83 14.07 9.32
N GLY A 374 31.44 14.75 10.41
CA GLY A 374 31.56 14.22 11.77
C GLY A 374 30.84 12.88 11.96
N LEU A 375 29.62 12.76 11.44
CA LEU A 375 28.82 11.54 11.53
C LEU A 375 29.39 10.39 10.71
N TYR A 376 29.88 10.64 9.49
CA TYR A 376 30.57 9.62 8.70
C TYR A 376 31.86 9.16 9.37
N LYS A 377 32.60 10.07 9.99
CA LYS A 377 33.82 9.74 10.75
C LYS A 377 33.50 8.82 11.94
N GLU A 378 32.47 9.12 12.72
CA GLU A 378 32.06 8.28 13.85
C GLU A 378 31.60 6.88 13.40
N ALA A 379 30.80 6.80 12.34
CA ALA A 379 30.34 5.52 11.80
C ALA A 379 31.49 4.71 11.15
N ALA A 380 32.46 5.38 10.51
CA ALA A 380 33.65 4.74 9.96
C ALA A 380 34.57 4.15 11.05
N ILE A 381 34.68 4.80 12.21
CA ILE A 381 35.42 4.27 13.37
C ILE A 381 34.77 2.97 13.88
N LYS A 382 33.43 2.88 13.85
CA LYS A 382 32.67 1.66 14.18
C LYS A 382 32.76 0.57 13.11
N GLY A 383 33.48 0.82 12.02
CA GLY A 383 33.79 -0.18 11.01
C GLY A 383 32.79 -0.29 9.86
N ASN A 384 31.80 0.62 9.79
CA ASN A 384 30.79 0.63 8.74
C ASN A 384 31.40 0.93 7.36
N ILE A 385 31.26 -0.01 6.44
CA ILE A 385 31.91 0.02 5.11
C ILE A 385 31.43 1.21 4.28
N SER A 386 30.12 1.49 4.27
CA SER A 386 29.54 2.60 3.50
C SER A 386 30.03 3.95 4.02
N SER A 387 30.17 4.10 5.33
CA SER A 387 30.68 5.33 5.96
C SER A 387 32.16 5.56 5.68
N ILE A 388 32.97 4.49 5.65
CA ILE A 388 34.38 4.58 5.26
C ILE A 388 34.50 5.11 3.81
N TYR A 389 33.67 4.59 2.90
CA TYR A 389 33.61 5.07 1.52
C TYR A 389 33.16 6.54 1.43
N GLN A 390 32.07 6.92 2.11
CA GLN A 390 31.56 8.30 2.10
C GLN A 390 32.54 9.30 2.73
N LEU A 391 33.30 8.89 3.75
CA LEU A 391 34.37 9.70 4.32
C LEU A 391 35.50 9.92 3.31
N GLY A 392 35.78 8.94 2.45
CA GLY A 392 36.72 9.08 1.33
C GLY A 392 36.28 10.17 0.35
N ILE A 393 35.00 10.17 -0.03
CA ILE A 393 34.41 11.22 -0.89
C ILE A 393 34.54 12.59 -0.22
N CYS A 394 34.26 12.68 1.08
CA CYS A 394 34.35 13.96 1.79
C CYS A 394 35.77 14.56 1.74
N TYR A 395 36.81 13.74 1.87
CA TYR A 395 38.20 14.21 1.71
C TYR A 395 38.57 14.48 0.25
N GLN A 396 38.02 13.76 -0.72
CA GLN A 396 38.28 13.99 -2.14
C GLN A 396 37.72 15.33 -2.62
N ASP A 397 36.50 15.66 -2.19
CA ASP A 397 35.75 16.82 -2.67
C ASP A 397 35.78 18.01 -1.69
N GLY A 398 36.38 17.83 -0.51
CA GLY A 398 36.44 18.87 0.54
C GLY A 398 35.09 19.15 1.22
N ILE A 399 34.24 18.13 1.35
CA ILE A 399 32.90 18.25 1.95
C ILE A 399 33.03 18.21 3.47
N GLY A 400 32.82 19.35 4.13
CA GLY A 400 32.85 19.46 5.59
C GLY A 400 34.22 19.31 6.23
N THR A 401 35.28 19.25 5.41
CA THR A 401 36.70 19.16 5.78
C THR A 401 37.54 19.75 4.65
N GLU A 402 38.81 20.03 4.90
CA GLU A 402 39.76 20.35 3.81
C GLU A 402 39.98 19.13 2.91
N LYS A 403 40.14 19.40 1.62
CA LYS A 403 40.45 18.39 0.60
C LYS A 403 41.81 17.73 0.88
N ASP A 404 41.84 16.40 0.90
CA ASP A 404 43.01 15.58 1.17
C ASP A 404 42.93 14.26 0.38
N GLU A 405 43.46 14.28 -0.85
CA GLU A 405 43.39 13.14 -1.76
C GLU A 405 44.14 11.90 -1.23
N LYS A 406 45.19 12.10 -0.42
CA LYS A 406 45.93 10.99 0.19
C LYS A 406 45.07 10.27 1.23
N LYS A 407 44.35 11.01 2.08
CA LYS A 407 43.39 10.39 3.02
C LYS A 407 42.21 9.74 2.32
N ALA A 408 41.70 10.34 1.24
CA ALA A 408 40.64 9.75 0.44
C ALA A 408 41.05 8.38 -0.12
N PHE A 409 42.26 8.30 -0.70
CA PHE A 409 42.81 7.06 -1.24
C PHE A 409 42.94 5.95 -0.19
N GLU A 410 43.49 6.26 0.99
CA GLU A 410 43.62 5.29 2.10
C GLU A 410 42.25 4.77 2.59
N LEU A 411 41.24 5.64 2.62
CA LEU A 411 39.89 5.25 3.01
C LEU A 411 39.23 4.36 1.95
N TYR A 412 39.42 4.64 0.66
CA TYR A 412 38.93 3.76 -0.41
C TYR A 412 39.60 2.40 -0.37
N LYS A 413 40.91 2.34 -0.16
CA LYS A 413 41.65 1.08 0.03
C LYS A 413 41.07 0.27 1.19
N LYS A 414 40.91 0.90 2.35
CA LYS A 414 40.33 0.26 3.54
C LYS A 414 38.89 -0.22 3.32
N ALA A 415 38.07 0.50 2.56
CA ALA A 415 36.71 0.09 2.22
C ALA A 415 36.71 -1.07 1.21
N ALA A 416 37.60 -1.06 0.22
CA ALA A 416 37.76 -2.12 -0.77
C ALA A 416 38.21 -3.45 -0.12
N GLU A 417 39.17 -3.39 0.81
CA GLU A 417 39.61 -4.55 1.61
C GLU A 417 38.47 -5.18 2.43
N LYS A 418 37.45 -4.39 2.78
CA LYS A 418 36.23 -4.84 3.47
C LYS A 418 35.09 -5.23 2.53
N GLY A 419 35.32 -5.29 1.23
CA GLY A 419 34.33 -5.75 0.23
C GLY A 419 33.50 -4.63 -0.44
N SER A 420 33.89 -3.37 -0.31
CA SER A 420 33.24 -2.27 -1.04
C SER A 420 33.62 -2.26 -2.52
N ILE A 421 32.70 -2.71 -3.38
CA ILE A 421 32.87 -2.69 -4.84
C ILE A 421 33.06 -1.26 -5.36
N SER A 422 32.29 -0.28 -4.87
CA SER A 422 32.40 1.12 -5.27
C SER A 422 33.78 1.72 -4.96
N SER A 423 34.44 1.25 -3.91
CA SER A 423 35.78 1.70 -3.55
C SER A 423 36.86 1.10 -4.45
N ILE A 424 36.66 -0.13 -4.95
CA ILE A 424 37.58 -0.75 -5.93
C ILE A 424 37.62 0.09 -7.21
N TYR A 425 36.47 0.59 -7.68
CA TYR A 425 36.42 1.48 -8.85
C TYR A 425 37.18 2.80 -8.63
N GLN A 426 37.08 3.40 -7.44
CA GLN A 426 37.79 4.65 -7.11
C GLN A 426 39.31 4.48 -6.94
N LEU A 427 39.81 3.25 -6.79
CA LEU A 427 41.25 2.93 -6.75
C LEU A 427 41.82 2.59 -8.14
N GLY A 428 40.97 2.36 -9.14
CA GLY A 428 41.34 2.02 -10.51
C GLY A 428 41.34 3.19 -11.49
N ILE A 429 40.96 4.38 -11.03
CA ILE A 429 41.11 5.69 -11.70
C ILE A 429 42.37 6.34 -11.14
#